data_AF-A0A7J3S0K5-F1
#
_entry.id   AF-A0A7J3S0K5-F1
#
_cell.length_a   1.000
_cell.length_b   1.000
_cell.length_c   1.000
_cell.angle_alpha   90.00
_cell.angle_beta   90.00
_cell.angle_gamma   90.00
#
_symmetry.space_group_name_H-M   'P 1'
#
loop_
_entity.id
_entity.type
_entity.pdbx_description
1 polymer ?
#
loop_
_entity_poly.entity_id
_entity_poly.type
_entity_poly.pdbx_seq_one_letter_code
_entity_poly.pdbx_strand_id
1 'polypeptide(L)'
;MVPAEPFVLYVSKRFLDKASKAFGLGFIVRKPLVEIFEKMGVTFKELDRDEARAALDRIGETKGMTVSTGQLVKGLALAFFLPTGAFLATLKKVFYRSGAETEDGVMLEFLAEIPRAFRPTMFYDIWLIVPKTQEGEENMKGVIMTIVERAGVTPLDDEEWEGVKPITEKIAGKIQVKGITENLWKSL
;
A
#
# COMPACT_ATOMS: atom_id res chain seq x y z
N MET A 1 3.87 5.49 25.07
CA MET A 1 4.12 5.73 23.64
C MET A 1 2.93 5.21 22.87
N VAL A 2 2.38 5.99 21.94
CA VAL A 2 1.31 5.53 21.05
C VAL A 2 1.97 4.67 19.98
N PRO A 3 1.56 3.41 19.80
CA PRO A 3 2.12 2.58 18.74
C PRO A 3 1.80 3.18 17.37
N ALA A 4 2.74 3.04 16.43
CA ALA A 4 2.53 3.43 15.04
C ALA A 4 1.36 2.65 14.45
N GLU A 5 0.47 3.35 13.75
CA GLU A 5 -0.70 2.75 13.13
C GLU A 5 -0.41 2.42 11.66
N PRO A 6 -0.86 1.25 11.15
CA PRO A 6 -0.86 0.97 9.74
C PRO A 6 -1.61 2.05 8.96
N PHE A 7 -1.12 2.38 7.77
CA PHE A 7 -1.75 3.36 6.91
C PHE A 7 -1.70 2.96 5.44
N VAL A 8 -2.66 3.49 4.67
CA VAL A 8 -2.82 3.22 3.24
C VAL A 8 -2.60 4.50 2.44
N LEU A 9 -1.83 4.37 1.36
CA LEU A 9 -1.64 5.39 0.35
C LEU A 9 -2.12 4.88 -1.00
N TYR A 10 -3.00 5.65 -1.65
CA TYR A 10 -3.41 5.37 -3.02
C TYR A 10 -2.47 6.08 -3.98
N VAL A 11 -2.00 5.36 -4.98
CA VAL A 11 -0.96 5.83 -5.89
C VAL A 11 -1.50 5.80 -7.31
N SER A 12 -1.37 6.93 -8.00
CA SER A 12 -1.83 7.00 -9.38
C SER A 12 -0.85 6.32 -10.32
N LYS A 13 -1.39 5.79 -11.43
CA LYS A 13 -0.57 5.25 -12.50
C LYS A 13 0.43 6.28 -13.04
N ARG A 14 -0.01 7.54 -13.18
CA ARG A 14 0.85 8.64 -13.64
C ARG A 14 2.08 8.80 -12.74
N PHE A 15 1.88 8.74 -11.43
CA PHE A 15 2.97 8.80 -10.48
C PHE A 15 3.91 7.60 -10.63
N LEU A 16 3.38 6.37 -10.65
CA LEU A 16 4.23 5.19 -10.76
C LEU A 16 5.02 5.12 -12.08
N ASP A 17 4.43 5.55 -13.19
CA ASP A 17 5.13 5.63 -14.48
C ASP A 17 6.31 6.64 -14.39
N LYS A 18 6.12 7.76 -13.69
CA LYS A 18 7.16 8.78 -13.47
C LYS A 18 8.22 8.31 -12.49
N ALA A 19 7.84 7.70 -11.37
CA ALA A 19 8.73 7.11 -10.40
C ALA A 19 9.58 6.03 -11.08
N SER A 20 8.95 5.08 -11.77
CA SER A 20 9.65 4.02 -12.52
C SER A 20 10.70 4.60 -13.45
N LYS A 21 10.35 5.63 -14.23
CA LYS A 21 11.32 6.33 -15.09
C LYS A 21 12.45 7.00 -14.30
N ALA A 22 12.14 7.67 -13.20
CA ALA A 22 13.13 8.37 -12.36
C ALA A 22 14.14 7.41 -11.72
N PHE A 23 13.70 6.21 -11.37
CA PHE A 23 14.57 5.14 -10.85
C PHE A 23 15.22 4.27 -11.94
N GLY A 24 15.04 4.64 -13.21
CA GLY A 24 15.63 3.93 -14.34
C GLY A 24 15.05 2.52 -14.54
N LEU A 25 13.80 2.33 -14.13
CA LEU A 25 13.06 1.09 -14.37
C LEU A 25 12.50 1.08 -15.79
N GLY A 26 12.40 -0.11 -16.39
CA GLY A 26 11.90 -0.29 -17.75
C GLY A 26 10.41 0.06 -17.91
N PHE A 27 9.88 -0.09 -19.13
CA PHE A 27 8.46 0.20 -19.41
C PHE A 27 7.47 -0.84 -18.85
N ILE A 28 7.94 -2.03 -18.49
CA ILE A 28 7.12 -3.13 -18.00
C ILE A 28 7.76 -3.65 -16.72
N VAL A 29 7.45 -2.99 -15.62
CA VAL A 29 7.94 -3.35 -14.29
C VAL A 29 6.84 -4.10 -13.56
N ARG A 30 7.11 -5.34 -13.16
CA ARG A 30 6.12 -6.17 -12.47
C ARG A 30 5.98 -5.82 -11.00
N LYS A 31 7.07 -5.37 -10.36
CA LYS A 31 7.17 -5.10 -8.91
C LYS A 31 7.86 -3.76 -8.66
N PRO A 32 7.25 -2.63 -9.06
CA PRO A 32 7.91 -1.33 -9.05
C PRO A 32 8.35 -0.94 -7.65
N LEU A 33 7.59 -1.24 -6.60
CA LEU A 33 8.00 -0.99 -5.22
C LEU A 33 9.37 -1.61 -4.88
N VAL A 34 9.52 -2.92 -5.15
CA VAL A 34 10.73 -3.69 -4.83
C VAL A 34 11.92 -3.17 -5.63
N GLU A 35 11.74 -2.97 -6.94
CA GLU A 35 12.80 -2.45 -7.80
C GLU A 35 13.23 -1.01 -7.41
N ILE A 36 12.28 -0.16 -6.99
CA ILE A 36 12.60 1.17 -6.44
C ILE A 36 13.45 1.03 -5.18
N PHE A 37 13.10 0.13 -4.25
CA PHE A 37 13.84 -0.09 -3.02
C PHE A 37 15.29 -0.56 -3.31
N GLU A 38 15.47 -1.47 -4.26
CA GLU A 38 16.80 -1.90 -4.72
C GLU A 38 17.61 -0.72 -5.26
N LYS A 39 17.02 0.13 -6.11
CA LYS A 39 17.68 1.32 -6.68
C LYS A 39 18.00 2.39 -5.64
N MET A 40 17.26 2.42 -4.54
CA MET A 40 17.53 3.29 -3.40
C MET A 40 18.61 2.74 -2.47
N GLY A 41 19.01 1.48 -2.62
CA GLY A 41 19.94 0.82 -1.70
C GLY A 41 19.31 0.54 -0.33
N VAL A 42 17.98 0.49 -0.24
CA VAL A 42 17.27 0.12 0.98
C VAL A 42 17.51 -1.37 1.22
N THR A 43 17.85 -1.75 2.45
CA THR A 43 17.93 -3.16 2.82
C THR A 43 16.53 -3.68 3.13
N PHE A 44 16.07 -4.67 2.38
CA PHE A 44 14.76 -5.28 2.57
C PHE A 44 14.79 -6.77 2.24
N LYS A 45 13.81 -7.50 2.80
CA LYS A 45 13.43 -8.82 2.35
C LYS A 45 12.22 -8.68 1.44
N GLU A 46 12.32 -9.14 0.19
CA GLU A 46 11.16 -9.27 -0.66
C GLU A 46 10.19 -10.29 -0.06
N LEU A 47 8.91 -9.96 -0.03
CA LEU A 47 7.85 -10.84 0.44
C LEU A 47 7.03 -11.28 -0.76
N ASP A 48 6.76 -12.58 -0.85
CA ASP A 48 5.63 -13.06 -1.63
C ASP A 48 4.31 -12.91 -0.87
N ARG A 49 3.21 -13.39 -1.46
CA ARG A 49 1.87 -13.30 -0.88
C ARG A 49 1.77 -13.95 0.49
N ASP A 50 2.29 -15.16 0.64
CA ASP A 50 2.16 -15.96 1.86
C ASP A 50 3.13 -15.44 2.94
N GLU A 51 4.31 -15.01 2.52
CA GLU A 51 5.28 -14.34 3.40
C GLU A 51 4.78 -12.99 3.90
N ALA A 52 4.10 -12.21 3.05
CA ALA A 52 3.49 -10.95 3.44
C ALA A 52 2.37 -11.15 4.47
N ARG A 53 1.50 -12.14 4.25
CA ARG A 53 0.49 -12.52 5.23
C ARG A 53 1.13 -12.92 6.56
N ALA A 54 2.14 -13.79 6.52
CA ALA A 54 2.84 -14.20 7.72
C ALA A 54 3.56 -13.02 8.42
N ALA A 55 4.10 -12.07 7.67
CA ALA A 55 4.71 -10.87 8.23
C ALA A 55 3.71 -9.98 8.96
N LEU A 56 2.52 -9.77 8.37
CA LEU A 56 1.43 -9.07 9.03
C LEU A 56 0.98 -9.78 10.31
N ASP A 57 0.80 -11.11 10.26
CA ASP A 57 0.40 -11.89 11.44
C ASP A 57 1.46 -11.79 12.56
N ARG A 58 2.75 -11.88 12.22
CA ARG A 58 3.87 -11.68 13.19
C ARG A 58 3.83 -10.29 13.81
N ILE A 59 3.65 -9.25 13.00
CA ILE A 59 3.58 -7.87 13.50
C ILE A 59 2.40 -7.75 14.46
N GLY A 60 1.21 -8.23 14.08
CA GLY A 60 0.01 -8.19 14.91
C GLY A 60 0.11 -8.94 16.25
N GLU A 61 1.12 -9.80 16.43
CA GLU A 61 1.41 -10.53 17.68
C GLU A 61 2.54 -9.91 18.50
N THR A 62 3.17 -8.84 18.01
CA THR A 62 4.35 -8.22 18.63
C THR A 62 3.99 -7.43 19.88
N LYS A 63 4.81 -7.61 20.95
CA LYS A 63 4.70 -6.85 22.20
C LYS A 63 5.02 -5.37 21.94
N GLY A 64 4.00 -4.52 22.01
CA GLY A 64 4.13 -3.08 21.76
C GLY A 64 2.97 -2.53 20.94
N MET A 65 2.29 -3.38 20.16
CA MET A 65 1.04 -3.01 19.52
C MET A 65 -0.12 -3.00 20.51
N THR A 66 -1.04 -2.05 20.34
CA THR A 66 -2.33 -2.09 21.02
C THR A 66 -3.18 -3.22 20.45
N VAL A 67 -4.13 -3.72 21.25
CA VAL A 67 -5.08 -4.76 20.81
C VAL A 67 -5.83 -4.34 19.54
N SER A 68 -6.21 -3.06 19.43
CA SER A 68 -6.90 -2.51 18.26
C SER A 68 -6.05 -2.56 16.99
N THR A 69 -4.79 -2.15 17.07
CA THR A 69 -3.88 -2.17 15.92
C THR A 69 -3.51 -3.60 15.52
N GLY A 70 -3.35 -4.50 16.50
CA GLY A 70 -3.13 -5.93 16.23
C GLY A 70 -4.32 -6.57 15.51
N GLN A 71 -5.55 -6.27 15.95
CA GLN A 71 -6.79 -6.68 15.27
C GLN A 71 -6.88 -6.09 13.86
N LEU A 72 -6.45 -4.85 13.68
CA LEU A 72 -6.44 -4.19 12.39
C LEU A 72 -5.52 -4.91 11.40
N VAL A 73 -4.27 -5.18 11.80
CA VAL A 73 -3.28 -5.88 10.97
C VAL A 73 -3.76 -7.29 10.63
N LYS A 74 -4.35 -8.02 11.58
CA LYS A 74 -4.98 -9.33 11.33
C LYS A 74 -6.17 -9.21 10.36
N GLY A 75 -7.00 -8.18 10.51
CA GLY A 75 -8.09 -7.88 9.60
C GLY A 75 -7.61 -7.59 8.17
N LEU A 76 -6.50 -6.86 8.02
CA LEU A 76 -5.85 -6.61 6.73
C LEU A 76 -5.30 -7.89 6.11
N ALA A 77 -4.62 -8.71 6.92
CA ALA A 77 -4.10 -9.99 6.49
C ALA A 77 -5.22 -10.89 5.93
N LEU A 78 -6.38 -10.91 6.59
CA LEU A 78 -7.56 -11.62 6.10
C LEU A 78 -8.16 -10.95 4.85
N ALA A 79 -8.39 -9.63 4.87
CA ALA A 79 -9.07 -8.93 3.79
C ALA A 79 -8.29 -8.95 2.46
N PHE A 80 -6.96 -8.83 2.52
CA PHE A 80 -6.12 -8.76 1.32
C PHE A 80 -5.65 -10.12 0.80
N PHE A 81 -5.63 -11.16 1.65
CA PHE A 81 -5.05 -12.46 1.29
C PHE A 81 -6.04 -13.63 1.30
N LEU A 82 -7.33 -13.43 1.56
CA LEU A 82 -8.32 -14.49 1.34
C LEU A 82 -8.50 -14.81 -0.16
N PRO A 83 -8.64 -16.09 -0.54
CA PRO A 83 -8.94 -16.46 -1.91
C PRO A 83 -10.35 -15.98 -2.27
N THR A 84 -10.40 -15.00 -3.16
CA THR A 84 -11.41 -14.47 -4.08
C THR A 84 -12.87 -14.98 -4.09
N GLY A 85 -13.24 -16.13 -3.53
CA GLY A 85 -14.59 -16.71 -3.60
C GLY A 85 -15.72 -15.87 -2.97
N ALA A 86 -15.46 -15.17 -1.87
CA ALA A 86 -16.43 -14.25 -1.25
C ALA A 86 -16.26 -12.78 -1.73
N PHE A 87 -15.10 -12.45 -2.30
CA PHE A 87 -14.72 -11.10 -2.72
C PHE A 87 -15.08 -10.80 -4.19
N LEU A 88 -15.18 -11.83 -5.04
CA LEU A 88 -15.53 -11.75 -6.48
C LEU A 88 -16.92 -11.14 -6.74
N ALA A 89 -17.87 -11.29 -5.81
CA ALA A 89 -19.18 -10.63 -5.90
C ALA A 89 -19.13 -9.18 -5.40
N THR A 90 -18.26 -8.97 -4.41
CA THR A 90 -17.83 -7.74 -3.76
C THR A 90 -17.16 -6.70 -4.64
N LEU A 91 -15.83 -6.65 -4.55
CA LEU A 91 -14.95 -5.64 -5.09
C LEU A 91 -14.33 -6.17 -6.39
N LYS A 92 -14.41 -5.38 -7.46
CA LYS A 92 -13.64 -5.65 -8.67
C LYS A 92 -12.15 -5.61 -8.28
N LYS A 93 -11.55 -6.82 -8.20
CA LYS A 93 -10.13 -7.15 -8.44
C LYS A 93 -9.07 -6.23 -7.81
N VAL A 94 -8.80 -6.40 -6.51
CA VAL A 94 -7.54 -5.95 -5.88
C VAL A 94 -6.58 -7.14 -5.89
N PHE A 95 -5.35 -6.94 -6.36
CA PHE A 95 -4.33 -7.97 -6.49
C PHE A 95 -3.09 -7.60 -5.69
N TYR A 96 -2.57 -8.53 -4.90
CA TYR A 96 -1.23 -8.41 -4.37
C TYR A 96 -0.21 -8.40 -5.51
N ARG A 97 0.68 -7.41 -5.54
CA ARG A 97 1.73 -7.26 -6.56
C ARG A 97 3.11 -7.61 -5.99
N SER A 98 3.48 -7.00 -4.85
CA SER A 98 4.74 -7.26 -4.17
C SER A 98 4.72 -6.76 -2.73
N GLY A 99 5.69 -7.17 -1.93
CA GLY A 99 5.91 -6.65 -0.59
C GLY A 99 7.39 -6.58 -0.27
N ALA A 100 7.74 -5.66 0.62
CA ALA A 100 9.07 -5.50 1.15
C ALA A 100 8.99 -5.39 2.68
N GLU A 101 9.74 -6.22 3.38
CA GLU A 101 9.96 -6.09 4.82
C GLU A 101 11.33 -5.46 5.06
N THR A 102 11.35 -4.32 5.73
CA THR A 102 12.56 -3.65 6.21
C THR A 102 12.72 -3.86 7.72
N GLU A 103 13.78 -3.31 8.30
CA GLU A 103 13.92 -3.22 9.75
C GLU A 103 12.80 -2.36 10.38
N ASP A 104 12.41 -1.28 9.69
CA ASP A 104 11.43 -0.29 10.14
C ASP A 104 9.96 -0.74 10.02
N GLY A 105 9.65 -1.60 9.04
CA GLY A 105 8.28 -2.00 8.79
C GLY A 105 8.07 -2.92 7.60
N VAL A 106 6.81 -3.06 7.21
CA VAL A 106 6.39 -3.81 6.02
C VAL A 106 5.64 -2.87 5.10
N MET A 107 6.03 -2.84 3.82
CA MET A 107 5.32 -2.11 2.77
C MET A 107 4.82 -3.10 1.73
N LEU A 108 3.51 -3.12 1.49
CA LEU A 108 2.86 -3.99 0.54
C LEU A 108 2.24 -3.18 -0.59
N GLU A 109 2.44 -3.63 -1.81
CA GLU A 109 1.86 -3.03 -3.01
C GLU A 109 0.75 -3.92 -3.57
N PHE A 110 -0.41 -3.31 -3.77
CA PHE A 110 -1.57 -3.92 -4.39
C PHE A 110 -2.01 -3.14 -5.61
N LEU A 111 -2.53 -3.83 -6.62
CA LEU A 111 -3.15 -3.23 -7.79
C LEU A 111 -4.67 -3.38 -7.72
N ALA A 112 -5.40 -2.27 -7.69
CA ALA A 112 -6.85 -2.26 -7.81
C ALA A 112 -7.29 -1.97 -9.25
N GLU A 113 -8.11 -2.86 -9.80
CA GLU A 113 -8.72 -2.72 -11.13
C GLU A 113 -10.18 -2.27 -11.00
N ILE A 114 -10.51 -1.08 -11.51
CA ILE A 114 -11.87 -0.51 -11.53
C ILE A 114 -12.44 -0.53 -12.96
N PRO A 115 -13.17 -1.60 -13.35
CA PRO A 115 -13.84 -1.64 -14.64
C PRO A 115 -14.96 -0.61 -14.70
N ARG A 116 -14.90 0.26 -15.70
CA ARG A 116 -15.91 1.27 -16.00
C ARG A 116 -16.73 0.87 -17.22
N ALA A 117 -18.05 1.05 -17.16
CA ALA A 117 -18.90 0.84 -18.32
C ALA A 117 -18.61 1.92 -19.37
N PHE A 118 -18.41 1.51 -20.63
CA PHE A 118 -18.19 2.40 -21.77
C PHE A 118 -16.99 3.37 -21.63
N ARG A 119 -16.05 3.09 -20.72
CA ARG A 119 -14.81 3.84 -20.51
C ARG A 119 -13.66 2.87 -20.20
N PRO A 120 -12.39 3.24 -20.46
CA PRO A 120 -11.26 2.40 -20.08
C PRO A 120 -11.24 2.09 -18.58
N THR A 121 -10.89 0.86 -18.22
CA THR A 121 -10.65 0.43 -16.84
C THR A 121 -9.60 1.30 -16.18
N MET A 122 -9.84 1.73 -14.94
CA MET A 122 -8.84 2.43 -14.15
C MET A 122 -8.02 1.44 -13.33
N PHE A 123 -6.75 1.74 -13.18
CA PHE A 123 -5.83 0.99 -12.35
C PHE A 123 -5.24 1.95 -11.32
N TYR A 124 -5.33 1.57 -10.05
CA TYR A 124 -4.72 2.31 -8.96
C TYR A 124 -3.85 1.36 -8.17
N ASP A 125 -2.66 1.82 -7.84
CA ASP A 125 -1.80 1.10 -6.92
C ASP A 125 -2.14 1.55 -5.50
N ILE A 126 -2.08 0.61 -4.56
CA ILE A 126 -2.38 0.82 -3.15
C ILE A 126 -1.16 0.36 -2.40
N TRP A 127 -0.54 1.28 -1.69
CA TRP A 127 0.54 0.98 -0.77
C TRP A 127 -0.03 0.87 0.63
N LEU A 128 0.10 -0.30 1.24
CA LEU A 128 -0.16 -0.50 2.65
C LEU A 128 1.18 -0.47 3.39
N ILE A 129 1.29 0.42 4.36
CA ILE A 129 2.47 0.58 5.20
C ILE A 129 2.12 0.12 6.61
N VAL A 130 2.93 -0.78 7.16
CA VAL A 130 2.77 -1.34 8.51
C VAL A 130 4.07 -1.12 9.27
N PRO A 131 4.17 -0.02 10.04
CA PRO A 131 5.36 0.24 10.84
C PRO A 131 5.51 -0.74 11.99
N LYS A 132 6.74 -1.13 12.30
CA LYS A 132 7.05 -1.94 13.49
C LYS A 132 7.17 -1.07 14.74
N THR A 133 7.59 0.18 14.58
CA THR A 133 7.77 1.16 15.67
C THR A 133 7.38 2.56 15.20
N GLN A 134 7.31 3.53 16.12
CA GLN A 134 7.05 4.94 15.80
C GLN A 134 8.20 5.58 15.00
N GLU A 135 9.44 5.25 15.34
CA GLU A 135 10.61 5.64 14.55
C GLU A 135 10.57 5.02 13.14
N GLY A 136 10.16 3.75 13.05
CA GLY A 136 9.98 3.07 11.78
C GLY A 136 8.89 3.71 10.90
N GLU A 137 7.85 4.29 11.51
CA GLU A 137 6.84 5.06 10.77
C GLU A 137 7.47 6.27 10.07
N GLU A 138 8.25 7.06 10.80
CA GLU A 138 8.92 8.25 10.28
C GLU A 138 9.99 7.90 9.24
N ASN A 139 10.78 6.85 9.47
CA ASN A 139 11.77 6.36 8.51
C ASN A 139 11.11 5.92 7.19
N MET A 140 10.01 5.15 7.27
CA MET A 140 9.27 4.73 6.07
C MET A 140 8.62 5.89 5.34
N LYS A 141 8.07 6.89 6.05
CA LYS A 141 7.60 8.13 5.42
C LYS A 141 8.75 8.84 4.70
N GLY A 142 9.94 8.92 5.31
CA GLY A 142 11.12 9.50 4.67
C GLY A 142 11.52 8.78 3.37
N VAL A 143 11.49 7.44 3.36
CA VAL A 143 11.71 6.63 2.15
C VAL A 143 10.65 6.97 1.08
N ILE A 144 9.37 6.99 1.46
CA ILE A 144 8.26 7.31 0.56
C ILE A 144 8.42 8.72 -0.03
N MET A 145 8.71 9.71 0.81
CA MET A 145 8.90 11.10 0.36
C MET A 145 10.10 11.23 -0.58
N THR A 146 11.17 10.46 -0.37
CA THR A 146 12.29 10.40 -1.32
C THR A 146 11.85 9.87 -2.69
N ILE A 147 10.95 8.88 -2.73
CA ILE A 147 10.36 8.38 -3.99
C ILE A 147 9.55 9.50 -4.66
N VAL A 148 8.75 10.23 -3.89
CA VAL A 148 7.93 11.35 -4.39
C VAL A 148 8.79 12.47 -4.98
N GLU A 149 9.80 12.91 -4.23
CA GLU A 149 10.73 13.96 -4.66
C GLU A 149 11.45 13.59 -5.95
N ARG A 150 11.95 12.35 -6.06
CA ARG A 150 12.62 11.88 -7.27
C ARG A 150 11.67 11.74 -8.46
N ALA A 151 10.42 11.33 -8.23
CA ALA A 151 9.41 11.23 -9.30
C ALA A 151 9.02 12.62 -9.84
N GLY A 152 9.08 13.65 -9.00
CA GLY A 152 8.84 15.05 -9.39
C GLY A 152 7.38 15.34 -9.78
N VAL A 153 6.44 14.50 -9.38
CA VAL A 153 5.00 14.65 -9.62
C VAL A 153 4.20 14.26 -8.38
N THR A 154 3.01 14.84 -8.21
CA THR A 154 2.12 14.50 -7.09
C THR A 154 1.67 13.03 -7.18
N PRO A 155 1.71 12.26 -6.08
CA PRO A 155 1.34 10.84 -6.07
C PRO A 155 -0.11 10.54 -6.43
N LEU A 156 -1.00 11.43 -6.03
CA LEU A 156 -2.43 11.35 -6.30
C LEU A 156 -3.04 12.75 -6.20
N ASP A 157 -3.57 13.26 -7.30
CA ASP A 157 -4.29 14.55 -7.29
C ASP A 157 -5.78 14.39 -6.94
N ASP A 158 -6.49 15.51 -6.86
CA ASP A 158 -7.90 15.54 -6.45
C ASP A 158 -8.83 14.86 -7.47
N GLU A 159 -8.55 14.98 -8.77
CA GLU A 159 -9.33 14.30 -9.81
C GLU A 159 -9.10 12.79 -9.74
N GLU A 160 -7.85 12.36 -9.57
CA GLU A 160 -7.49 10.96 -9.41
C GLU A 160 -8.13 10.37 -8.14
N TRP A 161 -8.18 11.13 -7.04
CA TRP A 161 -8.85 10.73 -5.79
C TRP A 161 -10.35 10.50 -5.95
N GLU A 162 -11.06 11.38 -6.68
CA GLU A 162 -12.47 11.16 -7.01
C GLU A 162 -12.67 9.84 -7.77
N GLY A 163 -11.71 9.44 -8.62
CA GLY A 163 -11.72 8.17 -9.32
C GLY A 163 -11.53 6.94 -8.40
N VAL A 164 -10.91 7.11 -7.23
CA VAL A 164 -10.71 6.04 -6.23
C VAL A 164 -11.93 5.88 -5.32
N LYS A 165 -12.81 6.89 -5.18
CA LYS A 165 -13.99 6.84 -4.30
C LYS A 165 -14.83 5.56 -4.36
N PRO A 166 -15.11 4.96 -5.54
CA PRO A 166 -15.86 3.71 -5.59
C PRO A 166 -15.22 2.55 -4.82
N ILE A 167 -13.89 2.55 -4.66
CA ILE A 167 -13.16 1.61 -3.81
C ILE A 167 -13.32 2.03 -2.35
N THR A 168 -13.01 3.29 -2.02
CA THR A 168 -12.97 3.77 -0.63
C THR A 168 -14.33 3.69 0.06
N GLU A 169 -15.41 4.07 -0.63
CA GLU A 169 -16.78 3.99 -0.12
C GLU A 169 -17.21 2.55 0.15
N LYS A 170 -16.70 1.60 -0.62
CA LYS A 170 -17.09 0.19 -0.54
C LYS A 170 -16.40 -0.57 0.59
N ILE A 171 -15.20 -0.13 0.95
CA ILE A 171 -14.41 -0.64 2.07
C ILE A 171 -14.63 0.18 3.35
N ALA A 172 -15.27 1.35 3.24
CA ALA A 172 -15.71 2.15 4.37
C ALA A 172 -16.49 1.29 5.38
N GLY A 173 -16.08 1.34 6.65
CA GLY A 173 -16.68 0.57 7.73
C GLY A 173 -16.36 -0.94 7.75
N LYS A 174 -15.69 -1.48 6.73
CA LYS A 174 -15.24 -2.89 6.68
C LYS A 174 -13.79 -3.05 7.13
N ILE A 175 -12.97 -2.06 6.84
CA ILE A 175 -11.55 -2.00 7.17
C ILE A 175 -11.31 -0.67 7.89
N GLN A 176 -10.74 -0.71 9.10
CA GLN A 176 -10.50 0.48 9.92
C GLN A 176 -9.03 0.89 9.91
N VAL A 177 -8.47 1.17 8.73
CA VAL A 177 -7.06 1.59 8.57
C VAL A 177 -7.00 3.07 8.23
N LYS A 178 -6.03 3.79 8.81
CA LYS A 178 -5.73 5.17 8.44
C LYS A 178 -5.46 5.27 6.93
N GLY A 179 -6.01 6.27 6.24
CA GLY A 179 -5.84 6.39 4.78
C GLY A 179 -6.68 5.47 3.92
N ILE A 180 -7.50 4.59 4.49
CA ILE A 180 -8.34 3.71 3.67
C ILE A 180 -9.49 4.47 2.99
N THR A 181 -10.05 5.47 3.67
CA THR A 181 -11.15 6.32 3.19
C THR A 181 -10.78 7.81 3.09
N GLU A 182 -9.51 8.14 3.23
CA GLU A 182 -8.99 9.52 3.20
C GLU A 182 -7.73 9.60 2.32
N ASN A 183 -7.51 10.75 1.68
CA ASN A 183 -6.29 10.98 0.91
C ASN A 183 -5.17 11.47 1.84
N LEU A 184 -4.37 10.53 2.35
CA LEU A 184 -3.27 10.84 3.27
C LEU A 184 -2.09 11.59 2.64
N TRP A 185 -1.99 11.67 1.31
CA TRP A 185 -0.91 12.45 0.70
C TRP A 185 -0.95 13.93 1.05
N LYS A 186 -2.11 14.44 1.48
CA LYS A 186 -2.27 15.84 1.93
C LYS A 186 -1.76 16.10 3.34
N SER A 187 -1.50 15.05 4.11
CA SER A 187 -1.15 15.11 5.53
C SER A 187 0.06 14.25 5.89
N LEU A 188 0.79 13.76 4.87
CA LEU A 188 2.00 12.95 5.03
C LEU A 188 3.20 13.80 5.41
#